data_AF-A0A3C0I6K1-F1
#
_entry.id   AF-A0A3C0I6K1-F1
#
_cell.length_a   1.000
_cell.length_b   1.000
_cell.length_c   1.000
_cell.angle_alpha   90.00
_cell.angle_beta   90.00
_cell.angle_gamma   90.00
#
_symmetry.space_group_name_H-M   'P 1'
#
loop_
_entity.id
_entity.type
_entity.pdbx_description
1 polymer ?
#
loop_
_entity_poly.entity_id
_entity_poly.type
_entity_poly.pdbx_seq_one_letter_code
_entity_poly.pdbx_strand_id
1 'polypeptide(L)'
;MVTRLPTGVELEAVNTDYGMCDSSNFPTLICSLIDLSVDNPDDMSQVSVNVDVALKDAGLLVLTDEAKVSANEYPAHTDKERTKIFISEDIEVDIAFVVDDSGSMQEEINGVKKALRKFIAENEDGSSPLMALVTFKDEVKVKAFTRDMDVLEAAIKALKAEGGGTCQEASVEAINVAASHTKNGGIILFSTDASPYDDADVEGTIKRLRDKGIRFNAMVTGDCSMEESWNELP
;
A
#
# COMPACT_ATOMS: atom_id res chain seq x y z
N MET A 1 -20.69 -14.51 -0.64
CA MET A 1 -19.42 -13.76 -0.54
C MET A 1 -19.33 -12.82 -1.73
N VAL A 2 -18.95 -11.57 -1.50
CA VAL A 2 -18.67 -10.60 -2.56
C VAL A 2 -17.22 -10.16 -2.38
N THR A 3 -16.43 -10.34 -3.43
CA THR A 3 -15.01 -9.99 -3.44
C THR A 3 -14.79 -8.98 -4.55
N ARG A 4 -14.15 -7.85 -4.25
CA ARG A 4 -13.74 -6.90 -5.27
C ARG A 4 -12.24 -6.99 -5.47
N LEU A 5 -11.83 -7.46 -6.64
CA LEU A 5 -10.43 -7.55 -7.03
C LEU A 5 -9.85 -6.16 -7.34
N PRO A 6 -8.56 -5.95 -7.07
CA PRO A 6 -7.85 -4.73 -7.46
C PRO A 6 -7.81 -4.52 -8.98
N THR A 7 -7.70 -3.26 -9.43
CA THR A 7 -7.62 -2.90 -10.85
C THR A 7 -6.34 -3.40 -11.56
N GLY A 8 -5.31 -3.77 -10.79
CA GLY A 8 -4.01 -4.22 -11.28
C GLY A 8 -3.84 -5.74 -11.40
N VAL A 9 -4.89 -6.52 -11.16
CA VAL A 9 -4.84 -7.98 -11.31
C VAL A 9 -5.78 -8.45 -12.42
N GLU A 10 -5.38 -9.52 -13.09
CA GLU A 10 -6.27 -10.31 -13.93
C GLU A 10 -6.67 -11.59 -13.19
N LEU A 11 -7.94 -11.97 -13.33
CA LEU A 11 -8.42 -13.23 -12.79
C LEU A 11 -7.99 -14.40 -13.67
N GLU A 12 -7.27 -15.36 -13.09
CA GLU A 12 -6.85 -16.59 -13.77
C GLU A 12 -7.85 -17.70 -13.51
N ALA A 13 -8.22 -17.93 -12.24
CA ALA A 13 -9.19 -18.94 -11.86
C ALA A 13 -9.90 -18.60 -10.54
N VAL A 14 -11.12 -19.13 -10.38
CA VAL A 14 -11.81 -19.16 -9.09
C VAL A 14 -12.30 -20.58 -8.85
N ASN A 15 -11.89 -21.18 -7.74
CA ASN A 15 -12.20 -22.56 -7.41
C ASN A 15 -12.81 -22.65 -6.00
N THR A 16 -13.91 -23.37 -5.88
CA THR A 16 -14.50 -23.72 -4.57
C THR A 16 -15.21 -25.05 -4.68
N ASP A 17 -15.06 -25.91 -3.68
CA ASP A 17 -15.68 -27.24 -3.64
C ASP A 17 -17.17 -27.17 -3.23
N TYR A 18 -17.61 -26.01 -2.73
CA TYR A 18 -18.86 -25.84 -1.99
C TYR A 18 -19.61 -24.56 -2.39
N GLY A 19 -19.54 -24.18 -3.66
CA GLY A 19 -20.24 -23.02 -4.17
C GLY A 19 -20.11 -22.82 -5.69
N MET A 20 -20.73 -21.76 -6.18
CA MET A 20 -20.57 -21.27 -7.55
C MET A 20 -20.20 -19.79 -7.51
N CYS A 21 -19.15 -19.43 -8.25
CA CYS A 21 -18.68 -18.06 -8.35
C CYS A 21 -18.97 -17.49 -9.74
N ASP A 22 -19.56 -16.30 -9.76
CA ASP A 22 -19.81 -15.51 -10.96
C ASP A 22 -18.77 -14.40 -11.09
N SER A 23 -18.07 -14.37 -12.23
CA SER A 23 -17.05 -13.39 -12.60
C SER A 23 -17.49 -12.46 -13.73
N SER A 24 -18.74 -12.54 -14.20
CA SER A 24 -19.26 -11.74 -15.31
C SER A 24 -19.23 -10.22 -15.04
N ASN A 25 -19.20 -9.81 -13.78
CA ASN A 25 -19.14 -8.42 -13.33
C ASN A 25 -17.73 -7.99 -12.84
N PHE A 26 -16.67 -8.56 -13.41
CA PHE A 26 -15.28 -8.22 -13.09
C PHE A 26 -15.07 -6.67 -13.07
N PRO A 27 -14.36 -6.11 -12.06
CA PRO A 27 -13.50 -6.77 -11.06
C PRO A 27 -14.25 -7.30 -9.81
N THR A 28 -15.58 -7.36 -9.84
CA THR A 28 -16.37 -7.93 -8.73
C THR A 28 -16.66 -9.41 -8.98
N LEU A 29 -16.31 -10.25 -8.01
CA LEU A 29 -16.64 -11.67 -7.95
C LEU A 29 -17.76 -11.88 -6.94
N ILE A 30 -18.77 -12.66 -7.33
CA ILE A 30 -19.89 -13.01 -6.44
C ILE A 30 -19.93 -14.53 -6.31
N CYS A 31 -19.61 -15.04 -5.13
CA CYS A 31 -19.67 -16.46 -4.83
C CYS A 31 -20.89 -16.78 -3.97
N SER A 32 -21.75 -17.65 -4.49
CA SER A 32 -22.86 -18.27 -3.77
C SER A 32 -22.39 -19.61 -3.23
N LEU A 33 -22.29 -19.72 -1.92
CA LEU A 33 -21.82 -20.93 -1.22
C LEU A 33 -23.03 -21.77 -0.81
N ILE A 34 -22.84 -23.09 -0.68
CA ILE A 34 -23.89 -23.98 -0.17
C ILE A 34 -24.19 -23.70 1.31
N ASP A 35 -25.29 -24.28 1.78
CA ASP A 35 -25.74 -24.12 3.17
C ASP A 35 -24.67 -24.62 4.15
N LEU A 36 -24.19 -23.69 5.00
CA LEU A 36 -23.27 -24.01 6.09
C LEU A 36 -24.09 -24.65 7.21
N SER A 37 -23.72 -25.85 7.62
CA SER A 37 -24.37 -26.56 8.74
C SER A 37 -23.37 -26.86 9.85
N VAL A 38 -23.85 -26.74 11.08
CA VAL A 38 -23.14 -27.09 12.31
C VAL A 38 -24.08 -27.95 13.15
N ASP A 39 -23.59 -29.10 13.61
CA ASP A 39 -24.40 -30.05 14.37
C ASP A 39 -24.42 -29.73 15.86
N ASN A 40 -23.37 -29.08 16.37
CA ASN A 40 -23.23 -28.65 17.76
C ASN A 40 -22.79 -27.19 17.86
N PRO A 41 -23.03 -26.51 19.00
CA PRO A 41 -22.67 -25.09 19.20
C PRO A 41 -21.17 -24.77 19.04
N ASP A 42 -20.30 -25.76 19.27
CA ASP A 42 -18.84 -25.62 19.20
C ASP A 42 -18.28 -26.05 17.82
N ASP A 43 -19.12 -26.56 16.92
CA ASP A 43 -18.68 -27.02 15.60
C ASP A 43 -18.46 -25.82 14.66
N MET A 44 -17.45 -25.91 13.80
CA MET A 44 -17.20 -24.93 12.75
C MET A 44 -17.41 -25.55 11.37
N SER A 45 -18.30 -24.94 10.59
CA SER A 45 -18.44 -25.22 9.16
C SER A 45 -17.59 -24.23 8.38
N GLN A 46 -16.76 -24.71 7.45
CA GLN A 46 -15.88 -23.86 6.64
C GLN A 46 -16.08 -24.14 5.15
N VAL A 47 -16.05 -23.09 4.35
CA VAL A 47 -15.99 -23.17 2.89
C VAL A 47 -14.82 -22.33 2.42
N SER A 48 -13.91 -22.95 1.67
CA SER A 48 -12.77 -22.28 1.06
C SER A 48 -13.10 -21.86 -0.36
N VAL A 49 -12.77 -20.62 -0.69
CA VAL A 49 -12.78 -20.10 -2.06
C VAL A 49 -11.35 -19.70 -2.39
N ASN A 50 -10.77 -20.35 -3.38
CA ASN A 50 -9.43 -20.05 -3.88
C ASN A 50 -9.57 -19.17 -5.12
N VAL A 51 -8.97 -17.98 -5.07
CA VAL A 51 -8.99 -17.01 -6.17
C VAL A 51 -7.56 -16.84 -6.66
N ASP A 52 -7.28 -17.37 -7.84
CA ASP A 52 -5.98 -17.26 -8.49
C ASP A 52 -5.99 -16.03 -9.40
N VAL A 53 -5.03 -15.13 -9.18
CA VAL A 53 -4.90 -13.89 -9.94
C VAL A 53 -3.48 -13.72 -10.46
N ALA A 54 -3.37 -13.20 -11.68
CA ALA A 54 -2.10 -12.77 -12.26
C ALA A 54 -1.92 -11.28 -12.03
N LEU A 55 -0.78 -10.91 -11.46
CA LEU A 55 -0.44 -9.52 -11.27
C LEU A 55 -0.05 -8.87 -12.60
N LYS A 56 -0.78 -7.83 -13.01
CA LYS A 56 -0.43 -7.01 -14.19
C LYS A 56 0.19 -5.69 -13.80
N ASP A 57 -0.30 -5.12 -12.70
CA ASP A 57 0.16 -3.89 -12.10
C ASP A 57 0.04 -4.05 -10.57
N ALA A 58 1.14 -3.82 -9.86
CA ALA A 58 1.21 -4.08 -8.42
C ALA A 58 0.48 -3.04 -7.55
N GLY A 59 -0.30 -2.13 -8.16
CA GLY A 59 -0.82 -0.89 -7.61
C GLY A 59 -1.45 -0.92 -6.21
N LEU A 60 -2.67 -0.40 -6.06
CA LEU A 60 -3.37 -0.50 -4.79
C LEU A 60 -4.02 -1.89 -4.70
N LEU A 61 -3.24 -2.92 -4.36
CA LEU A 61 -3.72 -4.31 -4.32
C LEU A 61 -4.65 -4.62 -3.13
N VAL A 62 -5.50 -3.68 -2.70
CA VAL A 62 -6.38 -3.92 -1.55
C VAL A 62 -7.50 -4.87 -1.97
N LEU A 63 -7.33 -6.15 -1.67
CA LEU A 63 -8.43 -7.11 -1.71
C LEU A 63 -9.39 -6.74 -0.58
N THR A 64 -10.63 -6.46 -0.95
CA THR A 64 -11.71 -6.25 0.01
C THR A 64 -12.69 -7.39 -0.15
N ASP A 65 -12.79 -8.19 0.90
CA ASP A 65 -13.72 -9.31 0.98
C ASP A 65 -14.85 -8.93 1.92
N GLU A 66 -16.08 -9.09 1.44
CA GLU A 66 -17.28 -8.91 2.23
C GLU A 66 -18.07 -10.22 2.24
N ALA A 67 -18.19 -10.81 3.42
CA ALA A 67 -18.93 -12.03 3.64
C ALA A 67 -20.21 -11.69 4.40
N LYS A 68 -21.35 -12.13 3.88
CA LYS A 68 -22.65 -12.04 4.55
C LYS A 68 -23.17 -13.44 4.77
N VAL A 69 -23.49 -13.76 6.02
CA VAL A 69 -24.12 -15.01 6.44
C VAL A 69 -25.51 -14.69 6.97
N SER A 70 -26.50 -15.49 6.58
CA SER A 70 -27.88 -15.35 7.05
C SER A 70 -28.44 -16.72 7.38
N ALA A 71 -29.25 -16.78 8.44
CA ALA A 71 -30.02 -17.97 8.82
C ALA A 71 -31.48 -17.58 9.03
N ASN A 72 -32.40 -18.53 8.86
CA ASN A 72 -33.81 -18.30 9.12
C ASN A 72 -34.02 -17.88 10.58
N GLU A 73 -34.82 -16.84 10.81
CA GLU A 73 -35.16 -16.30 12.14
C GLU A 73 -33.99 -15.62 12.89
N TYR A 74 -32.81 -15.48 12.26
CA TYR A 74 -31.68 -14.75 12.82
C TYR A 74 -31.31 -13.52 11.96
N PRO A 75 -30.82 -12.42 12.57
CA PRO A 75 -30.27 -11.31 11.82
C PRO A 75 -29.09 -11.76 10.95
N ALA A 76 -28.99 -11.21 9.75
CA ALA A 76 -27.81 -11.43 8.92
C ALA A 76 -26.57 -10.82 9.58
N HIS A 77 -25.47 -11.55 9.54
CA HIS A 77 -24.16 -11.08 9.97
C HIS A 77 -23.33 -10.75 8.74
N THR A 78 -22.66 -9.60 8.76
CA THR A 78 -21.74 -9.18 7.71
C THR A 78 -20.40 -8.91 8.34
N ASP A 79 -19.36 -9.49 7.76
CA ASP A 79 -17.97 -9.20 8.12
C ASP A 79 -17.20 -8.76 6.87
N LYS A 80 -16.20 -7.90 7.11
CA LYS A 80 -15.45 -7.25 6.04
C LYS A 80 -13.97 -7.21 6.39
N GLU A 81 -13.20 -7.92 5.58
CA GLU A 81 -11.76 -8.03 5.74
C GLU A 81 -11.02 -7.35 4.59
N ARG A 82 -9.83 -6.83 4.91
CA ARG A 82 -8.91 -6.25 3.94
C ARG A 82 -7.54 -6.91 4.08
N THR A 83 -7.12 -7.61 3.04
CA THR A 83 -5.85 -8.33 3.08
C THR A 83 -4.67 -7.37 2.99
N LYS A 84 -3.65 -7.57 3.83
CA LYS A 84 -2.34 -6.94 3.65
C LYS A 84 -1.63 -7.60 2.49
N ILE A 85 -1.16 -6.80 1.55
CA ILE A 85 -0.51 -7.29 0.34
C ILE A 85 0.96 -7.54 0.62
N PHE A 86 1.44 -8.70 0.22
CA PHE A 86 2.87 -8.98 0.12
C PHE A 86 3.34 -8.64 -1.29
N ILE A 87 4.34 -7.77 -1.41
CA ILE A 87 5.02 -7.47 -2.67
C ILE A 87 6.37 -8.19 -2.62
N SER A 88 6.62 -9.12 -3.55
CA SER A 88 7.92 -9.81 -3.62
C SER A 88 9.04 -8.82 -3.94
N GLU A 89 10.23 -9.05 -3.42
CA GLU A 89 11.44 -8.29 -3.76
C GLU A 89 11.83 -8.44 -5.24
N ASP A 90 11.30 -9.45 -5.93
CA ASP A 90 11.51 -9.66 -7.38
C ASP A 90 10.86 -8.59 -8.25
N ILE A 91 9.92 -7.82 -7.69
CA ILE A 91 9.28 -6.71 -8.38
C ILE A 91 10.03 -5.42 -8.05
N GLU A 92 10.64 -4.82 -9.07
CA GLU A 92 11.43 -3.61 -8.93
C GLU A 92 10.83 -2.40 -9.70
N VAL A 93 10.77 -1.24 -9.05
CA VAL A 93 10.33 0.05 -9.60
C VAL A 93 11.48 0.86 -10.19
N ASP A 94 11.15 1.73 -11.15
CA ASP A 94 12.07 2.72 -11.70
C ASP A 94 12.20 3.94 -10.76
N ILE A 95 11.10 4.31 -10.07
CA ILE A 95 11.04 5.46 -9.14
C ILE A 95 10.23 5.07 -7.89
N ALA A 96 10.77 5.33 -6.70
CA ALA A 96 10.03 5.25 -5.45
C ALA A 96 9.87 6.64 -4.83
N PHE A 97 8.63 6.98 -4.45
CA PHE A 97 8.31 8.12 -3.63
C PHE A 97 8.21 7.66 -2.18
N VAL A 98 9.02 8.23 -1.30
CA VAL A 98 9.09 7.89 0.12
C VAL A 98 8.72 9.14 0.91
N VAL A 99 7.53 9.13 1.48
CA VAL A 99 6.89 10.36 1.99
C VAL A 99 6.51 10.18 3.45
N ASP A 100 7.05 11.03 4.30
CA ASP A 100 6.60 11.17 5.68
C ASP A 100 5.13 11.63 5.72
N ASP A 101 4.28 10.88 6.42
CA ASP A 101 2.86 11.18 6.62
C ASP A 101 2.47 11.48 8.09
N SER A 102 3.46 11.87 8.89
CA SER A 102 3.30 12.43 10.25
C SER A 102 2.39 13.67 10.26
N GLY A 103 1.91 14.05 11.45
CA GLY A 103 1.03 15.20 11.62
C GLY A 103 1.67 16.54 11.24
N SER A 104 2.98 16.70 11.48
CA SER A 104 3.73 17.94 11.21
C SER A 104 3.90 18.23 9.71
N MET A 105 3.92 17.20 8.87
CA MET A 105 4.10 17.28 7.41
C MET A 105 2.92 17.88 6.61
N GLN A 106 1.91 18.47 7.26
CA GLN A 106 0.66 18.85 6.61
C GLN A 106 0.84 19.91 5.51
N GLU A 107 1.78 20.85 5.67
CA GLU A 107 2.09 21.85 4.64
C GLU A 107 2.88 21.25 3.48
N GLU A 108 3.90 20.44 3.80
CA GLU A 108 4.82 19.77 2.88
C GLU A 108 4.09 18.79 1.97
N ILE A 109 3.15 18.01 2.51
CA ILE A 109 2.35 17.05 1.74
C ILE A 109 1.63 17.74 0.59
N ASN A 110 1.16 18.99 0.76
CA ASN A 110 0.54 19.71 -0.35
C ASN A 110 1.54 20.05 -1.47
N GLY A 111 2.78 20.38 -1.10
CA GLY A 111 3.90 20.57 -2.02
C GLY A 111 4.24 19.28 -2.77
N VAL A 112 4.37 18.17 -2.04
CA VAL A 112 4.63 16.83 -2.59
C VAL A 112 3.51 16.43 -3.56
N LYS A 113 2.24 16.54 -3.14
CA LYS A 113 1.07 16.26 -4.01
C LYS A 113 1.13 17.06 -5.31
N LYS A 114 1.49 18.35 -5.24
CA LYS A 114 1.59 19.22 -6.42
C LYS A 114 2.73 18.79 -7.35
N ALA A 115 3.91 18.49 -6.79
CA ALA A 115 5.06 18.04 -7.56
C ALA A 115 4.78 16.69 -8.26
N LEU A 116 4.19 15.73 -7.54
CA LEU A 116 3.85 14.42 -8.09
C LEU A 116 2.78 14.50 -9.18
N ARG A 117 1.76 15.36 -9.02
CA ARG A 117 0.77 15.58 -10.09
C ARG A 117 1.39 16.20 -11.34
N LYS A 118 2.35 17.10 -11.17
CA LYS A 118 3.09 17.66 -12.31
C LYS A 118 3.91 16.57 -13.01
N PHE A 119 4.60 15.72 -12.24
CA PHE A 119 5.32 14.58 -12.78
C PHE A 119 4.39 13.63 -13.57
N ILE A 120 3.20 13.33 -13.01
CA ILE A 120 2.19 12.50 -13.69
C ILE A 120 1.77 13.12 -15.03
N ALA A 121 1.42 14.41 -15.05
CA ALA A 121 0.98 15.12 -16.25
C ALA A 121 2.05 15.18 -17.35
N GLU A 122 3.33 15.16 -16.98
CA GLU A 122 4.47 15.13 -17.91
C GLU A 122 4.75 13.72 -18.48
N ASN A 123 4.10 12.67 -17.96
CA ASN A 123 4.35 11.26 -18.29
C ASN A 123 3.09 10.49 -18.79
N GLU A 124 2.07 11.20 -19.30
CA GLU A 124 0.80 10.60 -19.80
C GLU A 124 0.93 9.80 -21.12
N ASP A 125 2.06 9.87 -21.83
CA ASP A 125 2.25 9.28 -23.17
C ASP A 125 2.41 7.73 -23.21
N GLY A 126 1.93 7.01 -22.18
CA GLY A 126 1.81 5.54 -22.19
C GLY A 126 3.10 4.74 -21.95
N SER A 127 4.23 5.40 -21.67
CA SER A 127 5.49 4.77 -21.25
C SER A 127 5.83 5.10 -19.79
N SER A 128 4.83 5.18 -18.93
CA SER A 128 5.03 5.58 -17.55
C SER A 128 5.92 4.57 -16.81
N PRO A 129 6.92 5.04 -16.03
CA PRO A 129 7.76 4.16 -15.24
C PRO A 129 6.92 3.35 -14.25
N LEU A 130 7.40 2.16 -13.86
CA LEU A 130 6.82 1.47 -12.71
C LEU A 130 7.25 2.21 -11.46
N MET A 131 6.30 2.57 -10.60
CA MET A 131 6.55 3.46 -9.47
C MET A 131 5.99 2.93 -8.17
N ALA A 132 6.67 3.20 -7.05
CA ALA A 132 6.16 2.92 -5.72
C ALA A 132 5.84 4.21 -4.97
N LEU A 133 4.79 4.20 -4.16
CA LEU A 133 4.55 5.18 -3.11
C LEU A 133 4.66 4.46 -1.77
N VAL A 134 5.66 4.82 -0.99
CA VAL A 134 5.89 4.36 0.38
C VAL A 134 5.63 5.56 1.28
N THR A 135 4.82 5.37 2.32
CA THR A 135 4.70 6.37 3.38
C THR A 135 5.23 5.82 4.68
N PHE A 136 5.61 6.73 5.57
CA PHE A 136 6.08 6.35 6.89
C PHE A 136 5.71 7.40 7.92
N LYS A 137 5.66 6.93 9.16
CA LYS A 137 5.69 7.67 10.42
C LYS A 137 6.36 6.72 11.42
N ASP A 138 5.66 6.28 12.47
CA ASP A 138 6.12 5.17 13.33
C ASP A 138 6.16 3.79 12.61
N GLU A 139 5.38 3.64 11.53
CA GLU A 139 5.35 2.42 10.72
C GLU A 139 5.46 2.72 9.23
N VAL A 140 6.10 1.82 8.48
CA VAL A 140 6.27 1.94 7.02
C VAL A 140 5.10 1.27 6.30
N LYS A 141 4.52 1.96 5.30
CA LYS A 141 3.41 1.46 4.50
C LYS A 141 3.66 1.66 3.01
N VAL A 142 3.55 0.59 2.24
CA VAL A 142 3.46 0.69 0.78
C VAL A 142 2.02 1.03 0.40
N LYS A 143 1.81 2.18 -0.24
CA LYS A 143 0.49 2.72 -0.64
C LYS A 143 0.17 2.48 -2.10
N ALA A 144 1.17 2.38 -2.97
CA ALA A 144 0.98 2.08 -4.38
C ALA A 144 2.23 1.46 -4.97
N PHE A 145 2.06 0.63 -5.99
CA PHE A 145 3.15 0.07 -6.79
C PHE A 145 2.68 -0.07 -8.24
N THR A 146 2.70 1.00 -9.02
CA THR A 146 1.88 1.11 -10.24
C THR A 146 2.58 1.78 -11.42
N ARG A 147 2.17 1.41 -12.64
CA ARG A 147 2.39 2.15 -13.89
C ARG A 147 1.17 2.98 -14.27
N ASP A 148 0.01 2.70 -13.68
CA ASP A 148 -1.22 3.47 -13.83
C ASP A 148 -1.12 4.79 -13.05
N MET A 149 -1.20 5.90 -13.78
CA MET A 149 -1.10 7.26 -13.24
C MET A 149 -2.32 7.65 -12.41
N ASP A 150 -3.50 7.14 -12.73
CA ASP A 150 -4.73 7.40 -11.97
C ASP A 150 -4.68 6.69 -10.62
N VAL A 151 -4.14 5.47 -10.58
CA VAL A 151 -3.90 4.75 -9.32
C VAL A 151 -2.91 5.49 -8.44
N LEU A 152 -1.80 5.98 -9.02
CA LEU A 152 -0.82 6.78 -8.29
C LEU A 152 -1.44 8.09 -7.80
N GLU A 153 -2.20 8.79 -8.64
CA GLU A 153 -2.86 10.05 -8.27
C GLU A 153 -3.88 9.85 -7.15
N ALA A 154 -4.65 8.75 -7.18
CA ALA A 154 -5.61 8.40 -6.13
C ALA A 154 -4.90 8.12 -4.80
N ALA A 155 -3.79 7.37 -4.82
CA ALA A 155 -2.99 7.09 -3.64
C ALA A 155 -2.39 8.39 -3.06
N ILE A 156 -1.87 9.27 -3.91
CA ILE A 156 -1.37 10.60 -3.54
C ILE A 156 -2.48 11.47 -2.94
N LYS A 157 -3.67 11.51 -3.56
CA LYS A 157 -4.84 12.26 -3.05
C LYS A 157 -5.24 11.81 -1.64
N ALA A 158 -5.12 10.51 -1.37
CA ALA A 158 -5.46 9.89 -0.11
C ALA A 158 -4.44 10.13 1.02
N LEU A 159 -3.25 10.68 0.73
CA LEU A 159 -2.28 11.04 1.76
C LEU A 159 -2.88 12.06 2.72
N LYS A 160 -2.75 11.80 4.02
CA LYS A 160 -3.14 12.69 5.11
C LYS A 160 -1.99 12.74 6.10
N ALA A 161 -1.58 13.94 6.47
CA ALA A 161 -0.66 14.16 7.58
C ALA A 161 -1.47 13.94 8.86
N GLU A 162 -1.21 12.84 9.56
CA GLU A 162 -1.88 12.55 10.82
C GLU A 162 -1.11 11.55 11.68
N GLY A 163 -1.22 11.73 13.00
CA GLY A 163 -0.60 10.87 13.99
C GLY A 163 0.92 11.04 14.04
N GLY A 164 1.59 9.97 14.42
CA GLY A 164 3.01 9.98 14.80
C GLY A 164 3.17 9.88 16.31
N GLY A 165 4.35 9.46 16.74
CA GLY A 165 4.74 9.36 18.14
C GLY A 165 5.48 10.61 18.60
N THR A 166 6.70 10.41 19.10
CA THR A 166 7.68 11.50 19.25
C THR A 166 8.05 12.08 17.90
N CYS A 167 8.88 13.14 17.87
CA CYS A 167 9.33 13.71 16.59
C CYS A 167 10.06 12.69 15.69
N GLN A 168 10.83 11.75 16.25
CA GLN A 168 11.58 10.81 15.42
C GLN A 168 10.66 9.84 14.68
N GLU A 169 10.92 9.62 13.39
CA GLU A 169 10.10 8.80 12.49
C GLU A 169 10.92 7.69 11.80
N ALA A 170 10.24 6.68 11.24
CA ALA A 170 10.85 5.49 10.62
C ALA A 170 11.45 5.74 9.21
N SER A 171 12.10 6.88 9.00
CA SER A 171 12.61 7.30 7.68
C SER A 171 13.64 6.33 7.09
N VAL A 172 14.61 5.87 7.88
CA VAL A 172 15.66 4.92 7.42
C VAL A 172 15.08 3.55 7.08
N GLU A 173 14.10 3.08 7.85
CA GLU A 173 13.37 1.85 7.54
C GLU A 173 12.63 2.00 6.20
N ALA A 174 11.91 3.12 6.02
CA ALA A 174 11.17 3.41 4.80
C ALA A 174 12.09 3.47 3.56
N ILE A 175 13.27 4.07 3.69
CA ILE A 175 14.27 4.11 2.62
C ILE A 175 14.77 2.69 2.30
N ASN A 176 15.01 1.85 3.31
CA ASN A 176 15.44 0.46 3.08
C ASN A 176 14.37 -0.37 2.38
N VAL A 177 13.09 -0.23 2.78
CA VAL A 177 11.95 -0.86 2.10
C VAL A 177 11.83 -0.36 0.67
N ALA A 178 11.93 0.94 0.43
CA ALA A 178 11.91 1.47 -0.94
C ALA A 178 13.10 0.96 -1.76
N ALA A 179 14.30 0.89 -1.16
CA ALA A 179 15.52 0.46 -1.84
C ALA A 179 15.52 -1.02 -2.20
N SER A 180 14.87 -1.91 -1.42
CA SER A 180 14.73 -3.33 -1.81
C SER A 180 13.94 -3.44 -3.12
N HIS A 181 12.90 -2.63 -3.26
CA HIS A 181 12.04 -2.60 -4.45
C HIS A 181 12.46 -1.62 -5.54
N THR A 182 13.55 -0.86 -5.42
CA THR A 182 13.99 0.06 -6.49
C THR A 182 15.07 -0.60 -7.33
N LYS A 183 14.96 -0.56 -8.66
CA LYS A 183 15.96 -1.11 -9.58
C LYS A 183 17.35 -0.51 -9.33
N ASN A 184 18.39 -1.24 -9.71
CA ASN A 184 19.73 -0.68 -9.80
C ASN A 184 19.74 0.53 -10.76
N GLY A 185 20.30 1.67 -10.32
CA GLY A 185 20.26 2.94 -11.07
C GLY A 185 18.93 3.71 -11.00
N GLY A 186 17.93 3.18 -10.29
CA GLY A 186 16.61 3.78 -10.09
C GLY A 186 16.65 5.06 -9.24
N ILE A 187 15.48 5.66 -9.02
CA ILE A 187 15.34 6.92 -8.30
C ILE A 187 14.56 6.71 -7.01
N ILE A 188 15.01 7.33 -5.92
CA ILE A 188 14.20 7.52 -4.72
C ILE A 188 14.01 9.03 -4.53
N LEU A 189 12.76 9.47 -4.44
CA LEU A 189 12.39 10.82 -4.01
C LEU A 189 11.88 10.73 -2.56
N PHE A 190 12.62 11.34 -1.65
CA PHE A 190 12.37 11.25 -0.21
C PHE A 190 11.94 12.61 0.35
N SER A 191 10.95 12.61 1.24
CA SER A 191 10.44 13.81 1.90
C SER A 191 10.16 13.56 3.38
N THR A 192 10.69 14.43 4.26
CA THR A 192 10.45 14.42 5.72
C THR A 192 10.76 15.78 6.32
N ASP A 193 10.19 16.07 7.48
CA ASP A 193 10.55 17.17 8.36
C ASP A 193 11.15 16.67 9.69
N ALA A 194 11.37 15.36 9.83
CA ALA A 194 11.79 14.71 11.06
C ALA A 194 13.15 14.01 10.93
N SER A 195 13.82 13.85 12.08
CA SER A 195 15.01 12.99 12.19
C SER A 195 14.62 11.52 12.23
N PRO A 196 15.48 10.59 11.76
CA PRO A 196 15.28 9.17 11.99
C PRO A 196 15.37 8.83 13.49
N TYR A 197 14.88 7.65 13.86
CA TYR A 197 15.20 7.06 15.17
C TYR A 197 16.71 6.94 15.41
N ASP A 198 17.12 7.12 16.67
CA ASP A 198 18.54 7.18 17.08
C ASP A 198 19.31 5.88 16.81
N ASP A 199 18.61 4.74 16.79
CA ASP A 199 19.17 3.41 16.55
C ASP A 199 19.15 2.99 15.08
N ALA A 200 18.72 3.88 14.18
CA ALA A 200 18.63 3.58 12.76
C ALA A 200 20.01 3.37 12.10
N ASP A 201 20.11 2.35 11.24
CA ASP A 201 21.33 2.02 10.48
C ASP A 201 21.52 2.93 9.25
N VAL A 202 21.83 4.20 9.49
CA VAL A 202 22.05 5.21 8.44
C VAL A 202 23.23 4.83 7.52
N GLU A 203 24.33 4.32 8.09
CA GLU A 203 25.53 3.98 7.33
C GLU A 203 25.28 2.78 6.40
N GLY A 204 24.62 1.74 6.89
CA GLY A 204 24.23 0.58 6.10
C GLY A 204 23.26 0.96 4.97
N THR A 205 22.30 1.85 5.24
CA THR A 205 21.40 2.37 4.20
C THR A 205 22.14 3.17 3.13
N ILE A 206 23.06 4.07 3.50
CA ILE A 206 23.88 4.81 2.53
C ILE A 206 24.69 3.83 1.67
N LYS A 207 25.28 2.80 2.29
CA LYS A 207 26.03 1.78 1.56
C LYS A 207 25.13 1.04 0.55
N ARG A 208 23.94 0.60 0.98
CA ARG A 208 22.96 -0.08 0.11
C ARG A 208 22.57 0.77 -1.09
N LEU A 209 22.25 2.05 -0.88
CA LEU A 209 21.87 2.97 -1.96
C LEU A 209 23.02 3.13 -2.98
N ARG A 210 24.26 3.25 -2.49
CA ARG A 210 25.45 3.35 -3.35
C ARG A 210 25.73 2.05 -4.12
N ASP A 211 25.63 0.90 -3.46
CA ASP A 211 25.85 -0.41 -4.10
C ASP A 211 24.86 -0.64 -5.25
N LYS A 212 23.59 -0.23 -5.06
CA LYS A 212 22.56 -0.28 -6.12
C LYS A 212 22.67 0.87 -7.13
N GLY A 213 23.53 1.86 -6.91
CA GLY A 213 23.62 3.06 -7.74
C GLY A 213 22.33 3.90 -7.77
N ILE A 214 21.52 3.82 -6.71
CA ILE A 214 20.24 4.54 -6.63
C ILE A 214 20.50 6.05 -6.55
N ARG A 215 19.76 6.81 -7.36
CA ARG A 215 19.74 8.27 -7.31
C ARG A 215 18.75 8.72 -6.23
N PHE A 216 19.30 9.05 -5.07
CA PHE A 216 18.52 9.51 -3.92
C PHE A 216 18.40 11.04 -3.93
N ASN A 217 17.17 11.56 -4.03
CA ASN A 217 16.86 12.98 -3.94
C ASN A 217 16.01 13.22 -2.71
N ALA A 218 16.52 14.00 -1.76
CA ALA A 218 15.85 14.28 -0.50
C ALA A 218 15.36 15.72 -0.44
N MET A 219 14.13 15.89 0.05
CA MET A 219 13.57 17.14 0.52
C MET A 219 13.40 17.03 2.03
N VAL A 220 14.31 17.66 2.77
CA VAL A 220 14.28 17.68 4.23
C VAL A 220 13.95 19.11 4.64
N THR A 221 12.82 19.31 5.31
CA THR A 221 12.33 20.66 5.69
C THR A 221 12.53 20.98 7.16
N GLY A 222 12.81 19.97 7.99
CA GLY A 222 13.02 20.12 9.42
C GLY A 222 13.89 19.00 10.00
N ASP A 223 14.07 19.04 11.30
CA ASP A 223 14.65 17.97 12.10
C ASP A 223 14.08 18.01 13.52
N CYS A 224 14.37 17.00 14.33
CA CYS A 224 13.82 16.93 15.68
C CYS A 224 14.41 17.91 16.70
N SER A 225 15.31 18.80 16.26
CA SER A 225 15.71 19.96 17.06
C SER A 225 14.74 21.13 16.92
N MET A 226 13.80 21.09 15.96
CA MET A 226 12.79 22.11 15.73
C MET A 226 11.46 21.72 16.38
N GLU A 227 10.91 22.58 17.24
CA GLU A 227 9.61 22.33 17.90
C GLU A 227 8.45 22.21 16.89
N GLU A 228 8.55 22.89 15.74
CA GLU A 228 7.54 22.84 14.66
C GLU A 228 7.47 21.46 13.97
N SER A 229 8.55 20.67 14.06
CA SER A 229 8.62 19.29 13.55
C SER A 229 8.10 18.26 14.56
N TRP A 230 7.63 18.68 15.73
CA TRP A 230 7.11 17.77 16.73
C TRP A 230 5.63 17.48 16.48
N ASN A 231 5.28 16.19 16.54
CA ASN A 231 3.88 15.78 16.45
C ASN A 231 3.06 16.30 17.65
N GLU A 232 1.85 16.79 17.38
CA GLU A 232 0.86 17.03 18.42
C GLU A 232 0.40 15.68 19.00
N LEU A 233 0.82 15.37 20.23
CA LEU A 233 0.39 14.15 20.91
C LEU A 233 -1.12 14.23 21.27
N PRO A 234 -1.89 13.15 21.08
CA PRO A 234 -3.33 13.10 21.38
C PRO A 234 -3.68 13.22 22.87
#